data_AF-A0A4R1G4R8-F1
#
_entry.id   AF-A0A4R1G4R8-F1
#
_cell.length_a   1.000
_cell.length_b   1.000
_cell.length_c   1.000
_cell.angle_alpha   90.00
_cell.angle_beta   90.00
_cell.angle_gamma   90.00
#
_symmetry.space_group_name_H-M   'P 1'
#
loop_
_entity.id
_entity.type
_entity.pdbx_description
1 polymer ?
#
loop_
_entity_poly.entity_id
_entity_poly.type
_entity_poly.pdbx_seq_one_letter_code
_entity_poly.pdbx_strand_id
1 'polypeptide(L)'
;MKRDGSNSKVLDMNGRITLAALARKLTAVESTAFKGALLASAIGVAAPAWAASADPLPSWNSGAAKDSIIEFVDNVTDPESGQYLPPAKRIATFDNDGTLWSEKPLYFQFYFALDRLKAMAPEHPEWQTTEPFASYLAGDVDKMVAHGEEGVLKVVAATHAGQTTEEFRQAAEQWLKTARHGSTGKLFTEMAFQPMLELLDYLRESDFKTFIVSGGGVDFIRSFAEEVYGIPPYQVVGSSIKATYEVRDGKPVMVKQPEIAFVDDKEGKPVGIHQYIGARPVLAFGNSDGDYQMLDWVTSGEGPSLGLLLHHTDALREWSYDRKSLVGTLDHGLDDADEKGWVLVDMKQDWNSVYPEKPADPTQAQLFDHSWRIEYIEGRGVVDNSPAAIDFAPDARVSGNSSCNSFSGQFSIAGGDLSFGQLVSTRRACIDSLMEQENRFLNALGLVQQWHISPEGWLFLMDETGYVIMRASALSKEASE
;
A
#
# COMPACT_ATOMS: atom_id res chain seq x y z
N MET A 1 3.65 67.21 -15.30
CA MET A 1 4.81 68.14 -15.18
C MET A 1 5.38 67.99 -13.78
N LYS A 2 6.58 67.39 -13.66
CA LYS A 2 7.54 67.31 -12.52
C LYS A 2 7.04 66.66 -11.19
N ARG A 3 7.55 65.47 -10.80
CA ARG A 3 8.77 65.17 -9.97
C ARG A 3 8.59 65.62 -8.51
N ASP A 4 8.96 64.91 -7.44
CA ASP A 4 9.70 63.67 -7.13
C ASP A 4 9.70 63.57 -5.57
N GLY A 5 10.04 62.43 -4.96
CA GLY A 5 10.52 62.41 -3.56
C GLY A 5 10.03 61.29 -2.63
N SER A 6 10.67 60.13 -2.77
CA SER A 6 10.83 58.99 -1.86
C SER A 6 10.62 59.17 -0.34
N ASN A 7 10.05 58.15 0.31
CA ASN A 7 10.76 57.43 1.38
C ASN A 7 10.15 56.05 1.67
N SER A 8 10.97 55.02 1.52
CA SER A 8 10.71 53.63 1.90
C SER A 8 11.11 53.39 3.37
N LYS A 9 10.45 52.43 4.03
CA LYS A 9 11.00 51.74 5.21
C LYS A 9 10.92 50.24 4.98
N VAL A 10 12.11 49.66 4.78
CA VAL A 10 12.43 48.24 4.92
C VAL A 10 12.74 47.99 6.39
N LEU A 11 12.27 46.87 6.95
CA LEU A 11 12.72 46.32 8.23
C LEU A 11 13.16 44.89 7.97
N ASP A 12 14.41 44.61 8.31
CA ASP A 12 15.13 43.37 8.09
C ASP A 12 15.65 42.79 9.42
N MET A 13 15.64 41.45 9.45
CA MET A 13 16.44 40.45 10.17
C MET A 13 16.75 40.49 11.69
N ASN A 14 16.34 39.37 12.33
CA ASN A 14 17.08 38.47 13.22
C ASN A 14 17.73 38.99 14.53
N GLY A 15 17.34 38.36 15.66
CA GLY A 15 18.13 38.40 16.90
C GLY A 15 17.57 37.52 18.03
N ARG A 16 18.07 36.28 18.10
CA ARG A 16 17.82 35.29 19.17
C ARG A 16 18.29 35.80 20.55
N ILE A 17 17.56 35.49 21.61
CA ILE A 17 17.97 35.70 23.01
C ILE A 17 18.38 34.35 23.61
N THR A 18 19.66 34.20 23.93
CA THR A 18 20.26 33.11 24.71
C THR A 18 20.25 33.47 26.20
N LEU A 19 19.80 32.55 27.06
CA LEU A 19 19.94 32.64 28.52
C LEU A 19 21.18 31.85 28.96
N ALA A 20 22.16 32.54 29.54
CA ALA A 20 23.22 31.92 30.34
C ALA A 20 23.68 32.86 31.46
N ALA A 21 23.90 32.24 32.62
CA ALA A 21 24.68 32.68 33.78
C ALA A 21 24.06 33.73 34.75
N LEU A 22 23.70 33.26 35.95
CA LEU A 22 24.36 33.77 37.16
C LEU A 22 24.33 32.73 38.29
N ALA A 23 25.52 32.34 38.76
CA ALA A 23 25.71 31.47 39.92
C ALA A 23 26.24 32.27 41.13
N ARG A 24 25.97 31.71 42.31
CA ARG A 24 26.57 31.92 43.65
C ARG A 24 26.01 33.05 44.53
N LYS A 25 25.45 32.62 45.66
CA LYS A 25 25.93 32.98 47.01
C LYS A 25 25.68 31.83 48.00
N LEU A 26 26.77 31.38 48.65
CA LEU A 26 26.77 30.48 49.80
C LEU A 26 26.32 31.23 51.07
N THR A 27 25.61 30.54 51.96
CA THR A 27 25.86 30.60 53.41
C THR A 27 25.53 29.24 54.02
N ALA A 28 26.53 28.64 54.66
CA ALA A 28 26.46 27.42 55.44
C ALA A 28 25.97 27.73 56.87
N VAL A 29 25.20 26.81 57.46
CA VAL A 29 25.15 26.58 58.91
C VAL A 29 25.12 25.06 59.12
N GLU A 30 26.18 24.54 59.72
CA GLU A 30 26.24 23.21 60.32
C GLU A 30 25.73 23.31 61.78
N SER A 31 24.91 22.36 62.23
CA SER A 31 25.27 21.49 63.39
C SER A 31 24.16 20.51 63.79
N THR A 32 24.57 19.25 63.91
CA THR A 32 24.17 18.21 64.90
C THR A 32 22.81 17.52 64.83
N ALA A 33 22.86 16.30 64.28
CA ALA A 33 22.49 15.02 64.90
C ALA A 33 21.09 14.83 65.53
N PHE A 34 20.25 14.04 64.86
CA PHE A 34 19.39 13.07 65.54
C PHE A 34 19.27 11.79 64.69
N LYS A 35 19.60 10.65 65.31
CA LYS A 35 19.48 9.31 64.74
C LYS A 35 18.03 8.83 64.86
N GLY A 36 17.56 8.14 63.82
CA GLY A 36 16.63 7.02 63.95
C GLY A 36 15.16 7.30 63.60
N ALA A 37 14.79 6.97 62.37
CA ALA A 37 13.66 6.09 62.05
C ALA A 37 13.66 5.86 60.53
N LEU A 38 14.00 4.63 60.11
CA LEU A 38 13.73 4.14 58.76
C LEU A 38 12.20 4.17 58.54
N LEU A 39 11.72 5.00 57.63
CA LEU A 39 10.60 4.63 56.79
C LEU A 39 11.16 4.31 55.41
N ALA A 40 11.11 3.04 55.04
CA ALA A 40 11.37 2.59 53.68
C ALA A 40 10.22 3.11 52.79
N SER A 41 10.39 4.31 52.23
CA SER A 41 9.64 4.70 51.05
C SER A 41 10.20 3.86 49.89
N ALA A 42 9.50 2.79 49.55
CA ALA A 42 9.69 2.09 48.30
C ALA A 42 9.37 3.07 47.16
N ILE A 43 10.38 3.78 46.69
CA ILE A 43 10.36 4.40 45.36
C ILE A 43 10.43 3.21 44.41
N GLY A 44 9.26 2.70 44.02
CA GLY A 44 9.13 1.86 42.85
C GLY A 44 9.58 2.71 41.67
N VAL A 45 10.82 2.47 41.22
CA VAL A 45 11.24 2.92 39.89
C VAL A 45 10.38 2.10 38.93
N ALA A 46 9.25 2.68 38.50
CA ALA A 46 8.56 2.20 37.32
C ALA A 46 9.57 2.35 36.19
N ALA A 47 10.17 1.22 35.78
CA ALA A 47 10.83 1.17 34.49
C ALA A 47 9.77 1.63 33.47
N PRO A 48 10.10 2.57 32.57
CA PRO A 48 9.17 2.88 31.50
C PRO A 48 8.92 1.55 30.79
N ALA A 49 7.67 1.10 30.78
CA ALA A 49 7.26 0.05 29.88
C ALA A 49 7.54 0.61 28.49
N TRP A 50 8.66 0.23 27.89
CA TRP A 50 8.86 0.40 26.47
C TRP A 50 7.73 -0.41 25.87
N ALA A 51 6.72 0.29 25.34
CA ALA A 51 5.80 -0.32 24.41
C ALA A 51 6.70 -0.97 23.37
N ALA A 52 6.66 -2.30 23.29
CA ALA A 52 7.30 -2.99 22.19
C ALA A 52 6.74 -2.32 20.94
N SER A 53 7.61 -1.71 20.12
CA SER A 53 7.20 -1.22 18.81
C SER A 53 6.46 -2.37 18.15
N ALA A 54 5.27 -2.09 17.60
CA ALA A 54 4.61 -3.05 16.75
C ALA A 54 5.63 -3.51 15.69
N ASP A 55 5.62 -4.81 15.36
CA ASP A 55 6.49 -5.35 14.32
C ASP A 55 6.24 -4.57 13.02
N PRO A 56 7.22 -3.83 12.48
CA PRO A 56 7.01 -2.97 11.31
C PRO A 56 6.79 -3.77 10.02
N LEU A 57 7.13 -5.07 10.02
CA LEU A 57 7.10 -5.94 8.84
C LEU A 57 6.39 -7.27 9.18
N PRO A 58 5.11 -7.27 9.56
CA PRO A 58 4.43 -8.43 10.14
C PRO A 58 4.25 -9.61 9.16
N SER A 59 4.19 -9.35 7.85
CA SER A 59 4.12 -10.41 6.83
C SER A 59 5.48 -10.99 6.45
N TRP A 60 6.56 -10.41 6.98
CA TRP A 60 7.91 -10.94 6.88
C TRP A 60 8.22 -11.85 8.07
N ASN A 61 8.58 -13.09 7.79
CA ASN A 61 9.09 -14.02 8.78
C ASN A 61 10.42 -13.51 9.36
N SER A 62 10.71 -13.88 10.61
CA SER A 62 12.02 -13.64 11.21
C SER A 62 13.10 -14.38 10.42
N GLY A 63 14.15 -13.67 10.01
CA GLY A 63 15.20 -14.21 9.16
C GLY A 63 16.09 -13.10 8.60
N ALA A 64 17.17 -13.52 7.92
CA ALA A 64 18.23 -12.62 7.46
C ALA A 64 17.71 -11.47 6.58
N ALA A 65 16.70 -11.71 5.74
CA ALA A 65 16.13 -10.67 4.89
C ALA A 65 15.47 -9.55 5.71
N LYS A 66 14.57 -9.91 6.63
CA LYS A 66 13.89 -8.96 7.53
C LYS A 66 14.89 -8.24 8.42
N ASP A 67 15.83 -8.97 9.00
CA ASP A 67 16.85 -8.42 9.89
C ASP A 67 17.73 -7.39 9.15
N SER A 68 18.13 -7.68 7.90
CA SER A 68 18.93 -6.75 7.08
C SER A 68 18.19 -5.46 6.77
N ILE A 69 16.88 -5.52 6.52
CA ILE A 69 16.05 -4.34 6.26
C ILE A 69 15.97 -3.47 7.52
N ILE A 70 15.61 -4.06 8.66
CA ILE A 70 15.44 -3.34 9.93
C ILE A 70 16.78 -2.75 10.37
N GLU A 71 17.85 -3.54 10.35
CA GLU A 71 19.20 -3.07 10.73
C GLU A 71 19.66 -1.92 9.82
N PHE A 72 19.43 -2.00 8.51
CA PHE A 72 19.77 -0.91 7.60
C PHE A 72 19.00 0.38 7.94
N VAL A 73 17.69 0.28 8.12
CA VAL A 73 16.84 1.43 8.44
C VAL A 73 17.23 2.04 9.78
N ASP A 74 17.41 1.23 10.82
CA ASP A 74 17.87 1.71 12.14
C ASP A 74 19.22 2.44 12.03
N ASN A 75 20.19 1.84 11.32
CA ASN A 75 21.53 2.42 11.17
C ASN A 75 21.54 3.76 10.41
N VAL A 76 20.68 3.94 9.40
CA VAL A 76 20.66 5.19 8.61
C VAL A 76 19.70 6.23 9.15
N THR A 77 18.85 5.89 10.12
CA THR A 77 17.90 6.82 10.73
C THR A 77 18.27 7.27 12.14
N ASP A 78 19.08 6.50 12.89
CA ASP A 78 19.61 6.88 14.20
C ASP A 78 20.68 7.99 14.09
N PRO A 79 20.47 9.21 14.61
CA PRO A 79 21.46 10.29 14.58
C PRO A 79 22.78 9.98 15.29
N GLU A 80 22.80 9.01 16.21
CA GLU A 80 24.01 8.58 16.91
C GLU A 80 24.80 7.51 16.14
N SER A 81 24.21 6.93 15.10
CA SER A 81 24.88 5.96 14.22
C SER A 81 25.92 6.64 13.33
N GLY A 82 27.07 5.98 13.16
CA GLY A 82 28.09 6.37 12.19
C GLY A 82 27.64 6.27 10.72
N GLN A 83 26.47 5.69 10.46
CA GLN A 83 25.84 5.54 9.14
C GLN A 83 24.63 6.45 8.95
N TYR A 84 24.36 7.38 9.87
CA TYR A 84 23.21 8.27 9.79
C TYR A 84 23.13 9.01 8.45
N LEU A 85 21.94 8.99 7.85
CA LEU A 85 21.59 9.76 6.66
C LEU A 85 20.49 10.77 7.02
N PRO A 86 20.63 12.06 6.64
CA PRO A 86 19.54 13.01 6.80
C PRO A 86 18.35 12.61 5.89
N PRO A 87 17.10 12.91 6.26
CA PRO A 87 15.90 12.54 5.49
C PRO A 87 15.98 12.84 3.98
N ALA A 88 16.60 13.96 3.60
CA ALA A 88 16.77 14.33 2.19
C ALA A 88 17.62 13.35 1.35
N LYS A 89 18.39 12.47 2.00
CA LYS A 89 19.25 11.44 1.37
C LYS A 89 18.64 10.04 1.40
N ARG A 90 17.53 9.85 2.12
CA ARG A 90 16.84 8.55 2.26
C ARG A 90 15.94 8.32 1.05
N ILE A 91 16.53 7.82 -0.02
CA ILE A 91 15.81 7.51 -1.26
C ILE A 91 15.87 5.99 -1.47
N ALA A 92 14.71 5.38 -1.65
CA ALA A 92 14.56 3.96 -1.95
C ALA A 92 13.89 3.79 -3.31
N THR A 93 14.42 2.91 -4.15
CA THR A 93 13.90 2.62 -5.49
C THR A 93 13.47 1.15 -5.60
N PHE A 94 12.30 0.93 -6.17
CA PHE A 94 11.69 -0.39 -6.35
C PHE A 94 11.38 -0.60 -7.82
N ASP A 95 11.65 -1.79 -8.36
CA ASP A 95 10.90 -2.21 -9.56
C ASP A 95 9.42 -2.42 -9.20
N ASN A 96 8.56 -2.54 -10.22
CA ASN A 96 7.15 -2.80 -10.07
C ASN A 96 6.79 -4.26 -10.39
N ASP A 97 6.92 -4.66 -11.65
CA ASP A 97 6.58 -6.00 -12.14
C ASP A 97 7.49 -7.03 -11.49
N GLY A 98 6.91 -8.03 -10.80
CA GLY A 98 7.67 -9.05 -10.09
C GLY A 98 8.29 -8.59 -8.77
N THR A 99 8.26 -7.30 -8.43
CA THR A 99 8.83 -6.77 -7.19
C THR A 99 7.77 -6.21 -6.24
N LEU A 100 6.83 -5.39 -6.72
CA LEU A 100 5.71 -4.85 -5.93
C LEU A 100 4.38 -5.56 -6.19
N TRP A 101 4.24 -6.19 -7.35
CA TRP A 101 3.11 -7.07 -7.70
C TRP A 101 3.56 -8.24 -8.56
N SER A 102 2.69 -9.23 -8.75
CA SER A 102 2.97 -10.35 -9.67
C SER A 102 3.11 -9.89 -11.13
N GLU A 103 3.86 -10.68 -11.90
CA GLU A 103 4.11 -10.42 -13.33
C GLU A 103 3.80 -11.64 -14.22
N LYS A 104 3.17 -12.67 -13.66
CA LYS A 104 2.88 -13.93 -14.37
C LYS A 104 1.46 -14.02 -14.87
N PRO A 105 1.26 -14.73 -16.00
CA PRO A 105 2.28 -15.28 -16.93
C PRO A 105 2.91 -14.23 -17.86
N LEU A 106 2.37 -13.01 -17.88
CA LEU A 106 2.82 -11.86 -18.67
C LEU A 106 2.70 -10.59 -17.80
N TYR A 107 3.54 -9.59 -18.07
CA TYR A 107 3.45 -8.28 -17.42
C TYR A 107 2.03 -7.71 -17.49
N PHE A 108 1.52 -7.12 -16.40
CA PHE A 108 0.11 -6.71 -16.31
C PHE A 108 -0.26 -5.60 -17.29
N GLN A 109 0.66 -4.68 -17.58
CA GLN A 109 0.46 -3.69 -18.64
C GLN A 109 0.20 -4.36 -20.01
N PHE A 110 0.77 -5.54 -20.24
CA PHE A 110 0.58 -6.23 -21.49
C PHE A 110 -0.85 -6.77 -21.65
N TYR A 111 -1.49 -7.23 -20.56
CA TYR A 111 -2.92 -7.55 -20.57
C TYR A 111 -3.77 -6.34 -20.94
N PHE A 112 -3.50 -5.19 -20.35
CA PHE A 112 -4.17 -3.94 -20.71
C PHE A 112 -3.98 -3.59 -22.19
N ALA A 113 -2.75 -3.70 -22.70
CA ALA A 113 -2.45 -3.44 -24.11
C ALA A 113 -3.19 -4.41 -25.06
N LEU A 114 -3.33 -5.69 -24.70
CA LEU A 114 -4.08 -6.67 -25.49
C LEU A 114 -5.59 -6.38 -25.51
N ASP A 115 -6.17 -5.99 -24.38
CA ASP A 115 -7.59 -5.63 -24.33
C ASP A 115 -7.85 -4.33 -25.11
N ARG A 116 -6.93 -3.36 -25.03
CA ARG A 116 -6.95 -2.15 -25.87
C ARG A 116 -6.83 -2.48 -27.35
N LEU A 117 -5.92 -3.38 -27.73
CA LEU A 117 -5.74 -3.84 -29.11
C LEU A 117 -7.05 -4.42 -29.65
N LYS A 118 -7.71 -5.30 -28.90
CA LYS A 118 -9.00 -5.89 -29.29
C LYS A 118 -10.10 -4.83 -29.40
N ALA A 119 -10.16 -3.89 -28.46
CA ALA A 119 -11.16 -2.81 -28.47
C ALA A 119 -11.00 -1.87 -29.67
N MET A 120 -9.76 -1.60 -30.09
CA MET A 120 -9.42 -0.71 -31.20
C MET A 120 -9.40 -1.42 -32.57
N ALA A 121 -9.27 -2.75 -32.62
CA ALA A 121 -9.20 -3.52 -33.86
C ALA A 121 -10.32 -3.25 -34.88
N PRO A 122 -11.59 -2.96 -34.50
CA PRO A 122 -12.63 -2.59 -35.46
C PRO A 122 -12.33 -1.31 -36.25
N GLU A 123 -11.53 -0.40 -35.70
CA GLU A 123 -11.11 0.85 -36.33
C GLU A 123 -9.80 0.69 -37.15
N HIS A 124 -9.13 -0.45 -36.99
CA HIS A 124 -7.82 -0.77 -37.60
C HIS A 124 -7.86 -2.10 -38.36
N PRO A 125 -8.56 -2.19 -39.50
CA PRO A 125 -8.69 -3.44 -40.26
C PRO A 125 -7.33 -4.00 -40.73
N GLU A 126 -6.32 -3.15 -40.89
CA GLU A 126 -4.94 -3.55 -41.24
C GLU A 126 -4.28 -4.43 -40.18
N TRP A 127 -4.66 -4.30 -38.89
CA TRP A 127 -4.11 -5.10 -37.80
C TRP A 127 -4.46 -6.59 -37.89
N GLN A 128 -5.49 -6.95 -38.65
CA GLN A 128 -5.86 -8.36 -38.88
C GLN A 128 -4.82 -9.11 -39.71
N THR A 129 -3.96 -8.41 -40.44
CA THR A 129 -2.95 -9.01 -41.34
C THR A 129 -1.54 -8.50 -41.10
N THR A 130 -1.39 -7.40 -40.36
CA THR A 130 -0.10 -6.79 -40.06
C THR A 130 0.48 -7.36 -38.77
N GLU A 131 1.67 -7.92 -38.83
CA GLU A 131 2.41 -8.36 -37.65
C GLU A 131 3.05 -7.17 -36.90
N PRO A 132 3.13 -7.20 -35.57
CA PRO A 132 2.78 -8.33 -34.71
C PRO A 132 1.29 -8.37 -34.29
N PHE A 133 0.51 -7.34 -34.65
CA PHE A 133 -0.89 -7.18 -34.21
C PHE A 133 -1.77 -8.38 -34.56
N ALA A 134 -1.60 -8.95 -35.76
CA ALA A 134 -2.35 -10.11 -36.22
C ALA A 134 -2.15 -11.32 -35.29
N SER A 135 -0.91 -11.60 -34.87
CA SER A 135 -0.61 -12.68 -33.93
C SER A 135 -1.27 -12.47 -32.57
N TYR A 136 -1.24 -11.24 -32.06
CA TYR A 136 -1.86 -10.90 -30.77
C TYR A 136 -3.39 -10.95 -30.81
N LEU A 137 -4.02 -10.49 -31.90
CA LEU A 137 -5.46 -10.60 -32.10
C LEU A 137 -5.91 -12.06 -32.28
N ALA A 138 -5.09 -12.90 -32.92
CA ALA A 138 -5.35 -14.32 -33.09
C ALA A 138 -5.08 -15.16 -31.82
N GLY A 139 -4.37 -14.61 -30.83
CA GLY A 139 -3.93 -15.35 -29.64
C GLY A 139 -2.87 -16.42 -29.98
N ASP A 140 -2.04 -16.18 -31.00
CA ASP A 140 -0.99 -17.10 -31.46
C ASP A 140 0.23 -17.00 -30.53
N VAL A 141 0.20 -17.75 -29.42
CA VAL A 141 1.20 -17.69 -28.34
C VAL A 141 2.63 -17.92 -28.86
N ASP A 142 2.84 -18.86 -29.78
CA ASP A 142 4.18 -19.16 -30.32
C ASP A 142 4.75 -17.96 -31.08
N LYS A 143 3.92 -17.29 -31.89
CA LYS A 143 4.34 -16.05 -32.55
C LYS A 143 4.47 -14.87 -31.60
N MET A 144 3.58 -14.75 -30.61
CA MET A 144 3.69 -13.72 -29.58
C MET A 144 5.03 -13.81 -28.85
N VAL A 145 5.47 -15.02 -28.51
CA VAL A 145 6.79 -15.29 -27.92
C VAL A 145 7.90 -14.97 -28.94
N ALA A 146 7.75 -15.38 -30.20
CA ALA A 146 8.75 -15.11 -31.24
C ALA A 146 8.96 -13.61 -31.53
N HIS A 147 7.93 -12.77 -31.35
CA HIS A 147 8.05 -11.32 -31.49
C HIS A 147 8.81 -10.67 -30.32
N GLY A 148 8.92 -11.35 -29.18
CA GLY A 148 9.66 -10.90 -28.01
C GLY A 148 9.25 -9.51 -27.51
N GLU A 149 10.19 -8.84 -26.84
CA GLU A 149 10.01 -7.51 -26.26
C GLU A 149 9.67 -6.44 -27.31
N GLU A 150 10.26 -6.51 -28.51
CA GLU A 150 9.98 -5.56 -29.59
C GLU A 150 8.50 -5.65 -30.06
N GLY A 151 7.94 -6.86 -30.13
CA GLY A 151 6.53 -7.08 -30.44
C GLY A 151 5.60 -6.45 -29.41
N VAL A 152 5.93 -6.66 -28.13
CA VAL A 152 5.21 -6.08 -26.99
C VAL A 152 5.23 -4.55 -27.08
N LEU A 153 6.41 -3.95 -27.27
CA LEU A 153 6.58 -2.50 -27.38
C LEU A 153 5.79 -1.92 -28.57
N LYS A 154 5.73 -2.60 -29.71
CA LYS A 154 4.92 -2.18 -30.87
C LYS A 154 3.43 -2.18 -30.58
N VAL A 155 2.91 -3.22 -29.91
CA VAL A 155 1.48 -3.28 -29.50
C VAL A 155 1.16 -2.19 -28.49
N VAL A 156 2.01 -2.02 -27.48
CA VAL A 156 1.84 -0.95 -26.49
C VAL A 156 1.85 0.41 -27.19
N ALA A 157 2.85 0.72 -28.02
CA ALA A 157 2.92 1.99 -28.74
C ALA A 157 1.68 2.24 -29.62
N ALA A 158 1.25 1.26 -30.41
CA ALA A 158 0.11 1.40 -31.32
C ALA A 158 -1.23 1.59 -30.59
N THR A 159 -1.45 0.89 -29.48
CA THR A 159 -2.69 1.00 -28.68
C THR A 159 -2.74 2.24 -27.79
N HIS A 160 -1.60 2.92 -27.65
CA HIS A 160 -1.42 4.06 -26.75
C HIS A 160 -1.28 5.40 -27.50
N ALA A 161 -0.80 5.40 -28.74
CA ALA A 161 -0.54 6.64 -29.51
C ALA A 161 -1.83 7.36 -29.95
N GLY A 162 -1.72 8.68 -30.15
CA GLY A 162 -2.79 9.54 -30.70
C GLY A 162 -3.80 10.07 -29.68
N GLN A 163 -3.98 9.36 -28.55
CA GLN A 163 -4.81 9.81 -27.44
C GLN A 163 -4.07 10.80 -26.53
N THR A 164 -4.82 11.58 -25.77
CA THR A 164 -4.27 12.43 -24.71
C THR A 164 -3.78 11.59 -23.53
N THR A 165 -2.81 12.10 -22.79
CA THR A 165 -2.33 11.48 -21.54
C THR A 165 -3.46 11.26 -20.52
N GLU A 166 -4.46 12.15 -20.51
CA GLU A 166 -5.62 12.06 -19.63
C GLU A 166 -6.61 10.95 -20.05
N GLU A 167 -6.93 10.85 -21.34
CA GLU A 167 -7.75 9.74 -21.88
C GLU A 167 -7.08 8.39 -21.61
N PHE A 168 -5.77 8.33 -21.79
CA PHE A 168 -4.99 7.13 -21.50
C PHE A 168 -5.09 6.73 -20.02
N ARG A 169 -4.86 7.68 -19.12
CA ARG A 169 -4.94 7.47 -17.67
C ARG A 169 -6.33 6.97 -17.27
N GLN A 170 -7.39 7.61 -17.74
CA GLN A 170 -8.76 7.19 -17.45
C GLN A 170 -9.07 5.77 -17.96
N ALA A 171 -8.60 5.41 -19.16
CA ALA A 171 -8.77 4.08 -19.70
C ALA A 171 -8.03 3.01 -18.86
N ALA A 172 -6.80 3.31 -18.42
CA ALA A 172 -6.04 2.42 -17.55
C ALA A 172 -6.69 2.26 -16.17
N GLU A 173 -7.11 3.36 -15.54
CA GLU A 173 -7.84 3.33 -14.26
C GLU A 173 -9.13 2.52 -14.34
N GLN A 174 -9.92 2.71 -15.42
CA GLN A 174 -11.17 1.99 -15.58
C GLN A 174 -10.93 0.49 -15.84
N TRP A 175 -9.89 0.14 -16.59
CA TRP A 175 -9.51 -1.25 -16.80
C TRP A 175 -9.10 -1.90 -15.49
N LEU A 176 -8.23 -1.26 -14.70
CA LEU A 176 -7.73 -1.80 -13.42
C LEU A 176 -8.83 -2.05 -12.39
N LYS A 177 -9.94 -1.30 -12.43
CA LYS A 177 -11.10 -1.51 -11.54
C LYS A 177 -11.86 -2.81 -11.79
N THR A 178 -11.78 -3.39 -12.99
CA THR A 178 -12.61 -4.54 -13.36
C THR A 178 -11.81 -5.71 -13.92
N ALA A 179 -10.61 -5.47 -14.44
CA ALA A 179 -9.82 -6.49 -15.09
C ALA A 179 -9.29 -7.49 -14.07
N ARG A 180 -9.52 -8.76 -14.36
CA ARG A 180 -9.14 -9.88 -13.50
C ARG A 180 -8.10 -10.72 -14.17
N HIS A 181 -7.13 -11.15 -13.39
CA HIS A 181 -6.11 -12.07 -13.84
C HIS A 181 -6.70 -13.46 -14.08
N GLY A 182 -6.41 -14.06 -15.24
CA GLY A 182 -7.14 -15.22 -15.73
C GLY A 182 -6.99 -16.49 -14.89
N SER A 183 -5.84 -16.71 -14.25
CA SER A 183 -5.62 -17.92 -13.43
C SER A 183 -5.95 -17.74 -11.96
N THR A 184 -5.85 -16.52 -11.42
CA THR A 184 -6.05 -16.26 -9.99
C THR A 184 -7.46 -15.71 -9.70
N GLY A 185 -8.14 -15.14 -10.70
CA GLY A 185 -9.44 -14.49 -10.55
C GLY A 185 -9.42 -13.18 -9.77
N LYS A 186 -8.25 -12.77 -9.24
CA LYS A 186 -8.05 -11.50 -8.53
C LYS A 186 -8.03 -10.31 -9.50
N LEU A 187 -8.39 -9.13 -9.03
CA LEU A 187 -8.03 -7.90 -9.74
C LEU A 187 -6.50 -7.81 -9.82
N PHE A 188 -5.98 -7.20 -10.88
CA PHE A 188 -4.52 -7.01 -11.00
C PHE A 188 -3.95 -6.19 -9.82
N THR A 189 -4.69 -5.19 -9.34
CA THR A 189 -4.31 -4.38 -8.16
C THR A 189 -4.37 -5.17 -6.83
N GLU A 190 -5.19 -6.22 -6.75
CA GLU A 190 -5.23 -7.15 -5.60
C GLU A 190 -4.05 -8.14 -5.60
N MET A 191 -3.20 -8.10 -6.62
CA MET A 191 -2.00 -8.93 -6.75
C MET A 191 -0.72 -8.16 -6.42
N ALA A 192 -0.83 -7.00 -5.74
CA ALA A 192 0.27 -6.37 -5.02
C ALA A 192 0.74 -7.26 -3.86
N PHE A 193 2.03 -7.22 -3.53
CA PHE A 193 2.59 -8.06 -2.48
C PHE A 193 2.46 -7.39 -1.10
N GLN A 194 1.75 -8.04 -0.18
CA GLN A 194 1.52 -7.53 1.19
C GLN A 194 2.82 -7.18 1.93
N PRO A 195 3.85 -8.04 1.95
CA PRO A 195 5.13 -7.72 2.59
C PRO A 195 5.78 -6.45 2.01
N MET A 196 5.58 -6.18 0.72
CA MET A 196 6.13 -5.00 0.06
C MET A 196 5.34 -3.74 0.38
N LEU A 197 4.02 -3.83 0.57
CA LEU A 197 3.20 -2.72 1.08
C LEU A 197 3.68 -2.29 2.47
N GLU A 198 3.91 -3.26 3.37
CA GLU A 198 4.45 -3.01 4.70
C GLU A 198 5.85 -2.36 4.65
N LEU A 199 6.72 -2.85 3.77
CA LEU A 199 8.05 -2.27 3.59
C LEU A 199 7.98 -0.82 3.10
N LEU A 200 7.10 -0.52 2.15
CA LEU A 200 6.89 0.83 1.66
C LEU A 200 6.39 1.77 2.76
N ASP A 201 5.45 1.32 3.59
CA ASP A 201 4.95 2.09 4.74
C ASP A 201 6.05 2.32 5.78
N TYR A 202 6.75 1.26 6.20
CA TYR A 202 7.83 1.35 7.18
C TYR A 202 8.94 2.31 6.74
N LEU A 203 9.32 2.28 5.47
CA LEU A 203 10.31 3.21 4.92
C LEU A 203 9.82 4.65 4.95
N ARG A 204 8.56 4.90 4.58
CA ARG A 204 7.97 6.26 4.64
C ARG A 204 7.85 6.78 6.07
N GLU A 205 7.47 5.93 7.02
CA GLU A 205 7.45 6.25 8.45
C GLU A 205 8.86 6.59 8.97
N SER A 206 9.90 6.08 8.31
CA SER A 206 11.32 6.35 8.57
C SER A 206 11.91 7.50 7.74
N ASP A 207 11.05 8.36 7.17
CA ASP A 207 11.35 9.50 6.28
C ASP A 207 12.08 9.14 4.96
N PHE A 208 11.93 7.92 4.46
CA PHE A 208 12.38 7.62 3.10
C PHE A 208 11.40 8.16 2.06
N LYS A 209 11.94 8.51 0.90
CA LYS A 209 11.18 8.70 -0.34
C LYS A 209 11.23 7.40 -1.14
N THR A 210 10.07 6.78 -1.32
CA THR A 210 9.90 5.55 -2.10
C THR A 210 9.59 5.89 -3.56
N PHE A 211 10.43 5.44 -4.49
CA PHE A 211 10.25 5.61 -5.92
C PHE A 211 10.05 4.27 -6.62
N ILE A 212 9.25 4.26 -7.68
CA ILE A 212 9.23 3.16 -8.66
C ILE A 212 10.22 3.49 -9.79
N VAL A 213 10.99 2.50 -10.22
CA VAL A 213 11.92 2.53 -11.36
C VAL A 213 11.73 1.24 -12.16
N SER A 214 10.96 1.32 -13.25
CA SER A 214 10.41 0.12 -13.90
C SER A 214 10.46 0.17 -15.41
N GLY A 215 10.75 -0.99 -16.03
CA GLY A 215 10.65 -1.16 -17.47
C GLY A 215 9.23 -0.95 -18.02
N GLY A 216 8.20 -1.05 -17.16
CA GLY A 216 6.82 -0.76 -17.48
C GLY A 216 6.56 0.70 -17.87
N GLY A 217 5.48 0.93 -18.61
CA GLY A 217 5.09 2.25 -19.09
C GLY A 217 4.70 3.19 -17.95
N VAL A 218 5.41 4.32 -17.84
CA VAL A 218 5.27 5.27 -16.74
C VAL A 218 3.83 5.75 -16.53
N ASP A 219 3.08 6.03 -17.60
CA ASP A 219 1.70 6.51 -17.49
C ASP A 219 0.72 5.41 -17.04
N PHE A 220 1.03 4.14 -17.32
CA PHE A 220 0.23 3.01 -16.83
C PHE A 220 0.47 2.83 -15.33
N ILE A 221 1.73 2.84 -14.89
CA ILE A 221 2.07 2.73 -13.47
C ILE A 221 1.47 3.88 -12.65
N ARG A 222 1.57 5.11 -13.16
CA ARG A 222 0.97 6.31 -12.52
C ARG A 222 -0.55 6.24 -12.37
N SER A 223 -1.24 5.37 -13.11
CA SER A 223 -2.70 5.23 -13.01
C SER A 223 -3.16 4.49 -11.75
N PHE A 224 -2.26 3.82 -11.03
CA PHE A 224 -2.62 3.05 -9.82
C PHE A 224 -1.63 3.13 -8.68
N ALA A 225 -0.37 3.48 -8.92
CA ALA A 225 0.68 3.41 -7.92
C ALA A 225 0.38 4.21 -6.63
N GLU A 226 -0.32 5.34 -6.74
CA GLU A 226 -0.68 6.13 -5.57
C GLU A 226 -1.74 5.42 -4.72
N GLU A 227 -2.78 4.85 -5.36
CA GLU A 227 -3.86 4.13 -4.68
C GLU A 227 -3.38 2.80 -4.08
N VAL A 228 -2.52 2.06 -4.79
CA VAL A 228 -2.08 0.72 -4.38
C VAL A 228 -0.87 0.74 -3.47
N TYR A 229 0.11 1.62 -3.73
CA TYR A 229 1.41 1.62 -3.05
C TYR A 229 1.66 2.85 -2.17
N GLY A 230 0.78 3.87 -2.23
CA GLY A 230 1.05 5.17 -1.63
C GLY A 230 2.18 5.94 -2.33
N ILE A 231 2.52 5.59 -3.58
CA ILE A 231 3.59 6.22 -4.36
C ILE A 231 2.98 7.22 -5.35
N PRO A 232 3.11 8.54 -5.12
CA PRO A 232 2.51 9.55 -5.98
C PRO A 232 3.15 9.56 -7.38
N PRO A 233 2.45 10.06 -8.41
CA PRO A 233 2.91 9.99 -9.80
C PRO A 233 4.29 10.60 -10.08
N TYR A 234 4.71 11.60 -9.31
CA TYR A 234 6.02 12.24 -9.43
C TYR A 234 7.17 11.43 -8.80
N GLN A 235 6.86 10.33 -8.13
CA GLN A 235 7.82 9.33 -7.64
C GLN A 235 7.81 8.05 -8.50
N VAL A 236 7.23 8.11 -9.69
CA VAL A 236 7.25 7.02 -10.66
C VAL A 236 8.16 7.38 -11.84
N VAL A 237 9.21 6.59 -12.01
CA VAL A 237 10.09 6.54 -13.18
C VAL A 237 9.78 5.25 -13.94
N GLY A 238 9.66 5.35 -15.25
CA GLY A 238 9.46 4.19 -16.09
C GLY A 238 9.63 4.49 -17.56
N SER A 239 9.48 3.46 -18.40
CA SER A 239 9.55 3.59 -19.85
C SER A 239 8.48 4.58 -20.36
N SER A 240 8.85 5.41 -21.33
CA SER A 240 7.99 6.47 -21.83
C SER A 240 8.04 6.58 -23.35
N ILE A 241 6.93 7.04 -23.91
CA ILE A 241 6.82 7.50 -25.29
C ILE A 241 6.81 9.03 -25.30
N LYS A 242 7.17 9.63 -26.44
CA LYS A 242 7.13 11.08 -26.61
C LYS A 242 5.70 11.59 -26.42
N ALA A 243 5.60 12.84 -25.96
CA ALA A 243 4.34 13.55 -25.92
C ALA A 243 4.49 14.95 -26.53
N THR A 244 3.45 15.43 -27.19
CA THR A 244 3.40 16.78 -27.76
C THR A 244 2.33 17.60 -27.05
N TYR A 245 2.60 18.89 -26.89
CA TYR A 245 1.59 19.86 -26.50
C TYR A 245 0.72 20.19 -27.72
N GLU A 246 -0.59 20.07 -27.57
CA GLU A 246 -1.59 20.44 -28.57
C GLU A 246 -2.70 21.28 -27.93
N VAL A 247 -3.45 22.00 -28.76
CA VAL A 247 -4.71 22.62 -28.34
C VAL A 247 -5.84 21.94 -29.11
N ARG A 248 -6.65 21.14 -28.41
CA ARG A 248 -7.84 20.46 -28.97
C ARG A 248 -9.10 21.09 -28.39
N ASP A 249 -10.01 21.54 -29.24
CA ASP A 249 -11.25 22.24 -28.84
C ASP A 249 -11.01 23.42 -27.88
N GLY A 250 -9.94 24.17 -28.12
CA GLY A 250 -9.55 25.32 -27.28
C GLY A 250 -8.94 24.96 -25.92
N LYS A 251 -8.70 23.67 -25.63
CA LYS A 251 -8.08 23.20 -24.38
C LYS A 251 -6.65 22.70 -24.64
N PRO A 252 -5.68 23.11 -23.81
CA PRO A 252 -4.33 22.56 -23.86
C PRO A 252 -4.34 21.11 -23.41
N VAL A 253 -3.72 20.23 -24.20
CA VAL A 253 -3.62 18.80 -23.91
C VAL A 253 -2.22 18.29 -24.24
N MET A 254 -1.81 17.23 -23.57
CA MET A 254 -0.60 16.46 -23.92
C MET A 254 -1.02 15.21 -24.66
N VAL A 255 -0.50 15.01 -25.87
CA VAL A 255 -0.86 13.93 -26.78
C VAL A 255 0.28 12.94 -26.89
N LYS A 256 -0.02 11.66 -26.69
CA LYS A 256 0.95 10.57 -26.74
C LYS A 256 1.34 10.28 -28.19
N GLN A 257 2.63 10.24 -28.46
CA GLN A 257 3.20 10.00 -29.79
C GLN A 257 3.71 8.56 -29.91
N PRO A 258 3.78 7.99 -31.12
CA PRO A 258 4.17 6.59 -31.30
C PRO A 258 5.67 6.33 -31.07
N GLU A 259 6.51 7.36 -30.94
CA GLU A 259 7.95 7.18 -30.72
C GLU A 259 8.31 6.99 -29.24
N ILE A 260 9.21 6.04 -28.98
CA ILE A 260 9.81 5.83 -27.66
C ILE A 260 10.68 7.05 -27.29
N ALA A 261 10.49 7.55 -26.07
CA ALA A 261 11.31 8.62 -25.49
C ALA A 261 12.43 8.04 -24.61
N PHE A 262 12.11 7.03 -23.80
CA PHE A 262 13.03 6.43 -22.84
C PHE A 262 12.60 5.01 -22.50
N VAL A 263 13.56 4.10 -22.33
CA VAL A 263 13.35 2.73 -21.85
C VAL A 263 14.06 2.62 -20.49
N ASP A 264 13.29 2.34 -19.45
CA ASP A 264 13.76 2.32 -18.06
C ASP A 264 14.00 0.89 -17.56
N ASP A 265 14.81 0.14 -18.30
CA ASP A 265 15.16 -1.25 -17.98
C ASP A 265 16.68 -1.47 -18.14
N LYS A 266 17.26 -2.41 -17.38
CA LYS A 266 18.70 -2.72 -17.36
C LYS A 266 19.56 -1.47 -17.13
N GLU A 267 20.49 -1.16 -18.04
CA GLU A 267 21.30 0.07 -18.01
C GLU A 267 20.45 1.35 -18.04
N GLY A 268 19.20 1.27 -18.52
CA GLY A 268 18.23 2.34 -18.47
C GLY A 268 17.90 2.78 -17.04
N LYS A 269 17.76 1.84 -16.08
CA LYS A 269 17.32 2.17 -14.72
C LYS A 269 18.24 3.18 -14.00
N PRO A 270 19.59 3.01 -13.97
CA PRO A 270 20.48 4.05 -13.44
C PRO A 270 20.38 5.39 -14.17
N VAL A 271 20.15 5.38 -15.48
CA VAL A 271 19.96 6.61 -16.27
C VAL A 271 18.66 7.30 -15.89
N GLY A 272 17.57 6.55 -15.72
CA GLY A 272 16.27 7.05 -15.28
C GLY A 272 16.37 7.67 -13.88
N ILE A 273 17.00 6.98 -12.95
CA ILE A 273 17.25 7.52 -11.61
C ILE A 273 18.06 8.82 -11.68
N HIS A 274 19.16 8.85 -12.44
CA HIS A 274 19.98 10.05 -12.60
C HIS A 274 19.18 11.23 -13.17
N GLN A 275 18.36 11.00 -14.20
CA GLN A 275 17.63 12.06 -14.91
C GLN A 275 16.41 12.58 -14.13
N TYR A 276 15.61 11.69 -13.55
CA TYR A 276 14.29 12.03 -13.01
C TYR A 276 14.30 12.21 -11.49
N ILE A 277 15.19 11.51 -10.77
CA ILE A 277 15.31 11.64 -9.30
C ILE A 277 16.45 12.62 -8.96
N GLY A 278 17.55 12.59 -9.72
CA GLY A 278 18.68 13.51 -9.51
C GLY A 278 19.53 13.20 -8.27
N ALA A 279 19.37 12.01 -7.70
CA ALA A 279 20.13 11.54 -6.56
C ALA A 279 20.31 10.02 -6.62
N ARG A 280 21.45 9.52 -6.12
CA ARG A 280 21.68 8.09 -5.95
C ARG A 280 20.83 7.60 -4.76
N PRO A 281 19.97 6.58 -4.94
CA PRO A 281 19.27 5.90 -3.86
C PRO A 281 20.25 5.24 -2.90
N VAL A 282 19.77 4.93 -1.71
CA VAL A 282 20.49 4.14 -0.70
C VAL A 282 19.84 2.78 -0.47
N LEU A 283 18.67 2.54 -1.05
CA LEU A 283 18.03 1.24 -1.09
C LEU A 283 17.53 0.97 -2.50
N ALA A 284 17.80 -0.22 -3.04
CA ALA A 284 17.23 -0.72 -4.29
C ALA A 284 16.65 -2.12 -4.09
N PHE A 285 15.44 -2.35 -4.58
CA PHE A 285 14.78 -3.64 -4.56
C PHE A 285 14.28 -3.99 -5.97
N GLY A 286 14.75 -5.10 -6.52
CA GLY A 286 14.27 -5.68 -7.79
C GLY A 286 13.97 -7.17 -7.67
N ASN A 287 13.75 -7.84 -8.79
CA ASN A 287 13.52 -9.30 -8.83
C ASN A 287 14.10 -9.99 -10.08
N SER A 288 14.71 -9.25 -10.99
CA SER A 288 15.17 -9.77 -12.28
C SER A 288 16.56 -9.26 -12.66
N ASP A 289 17.15 -9.85 -13.71
CA ASP A 289 18.39 -9.34 -14.31
C ASP A 289 18.19 -7.97 -14.99
N GLY A 290 16.93 -7.53 -15.21
CA GLY A 290 16.61 -6.16 -15.59
C GLY A 290 16.93 -5.13 -14.50
N ASP A 291 17.07 -5.58 -13.26
CA ASP A 291 17.40 -4.75 -12.11
C ASP A 291 18.90 -4.68 -11.80
N TYR A 292 19.71 -5.54 -12.42
CA TYR A 292 21.11 -5.73 -12.06
C TYR A 292 21.87 -4.41 -11.96
N GLN A 293 21.77 -3.56 -12.99
CA GLN A 293 22.48 -2.28 -13.04
C GLN A 293 21.91 -1.26 -12.04
N MET A 294 20.61 -1.33 -11.72
CA MET A 294 20.02 -0.50 -10.66
C MET A 294 20.63 -0.86 -9.30
N LEU A 295 20.63 -2.15 -8.95
CA LEU A 295 21.21 -2.63 -7.70
C LEU A 295 22.71 -2.35 -7.64
N ASP A 296 23.46 -2.72 -8.69
CA ASP A 296 24.91 -2.52 -8.75
C ASP A 296 25.30 -1.07 -8.60
N TRP A 297 24.57 -0.17 -9.28
CA TRP A 297 24.81 1.25 -9.14
C TRP A 297 24.50 1.72 -7.71
N VAL A 298 23.35 1.36 -7.13
CA VAL A 298 23.01 1.78 -5.75
C VAL A 298 24.03 1.27 -4.73
N THR A 299 24.39 -0.02 -4.79
CA THR A 299 25.24 -0.65 -3.77
C THR A 299 26.74 -0.46 -3.96
N SER A 300 27.18 -0.02 -5.14
CA SER A 300 28.58 0.36 -5.38
C SER A 300 28.88 1.83 -5.03
N GLY A 301 27.91 2.55 -4.46
CA GLY A 301 28.06 3.94 -4.03
C GLY A 301 28.92 4.09 -2.76
N GLU A 302 29.29 5.33 -2.45
CA GLU A 302 29.87 5.66 -1.13
C GLU A 302 28.77 5.75 -0.07
N GLY A 303 29.04 5.21 1.12
CA GLY A 303 28.14 5.27 2.27
C GLY A 303 27.28 4.00 2.44
N PRO A 304 26.34 4.02 3.39
CA PRO A 304 25.47 2.87 3.63
C PRO A 304 24.48 2.71 2.48
N SER A 305 24.34 1.49 1.99
CA SER A 305 23.37 1.12 0.96
C SER A 305 22.88 -0.31 1.16
N LEU A 306 21.65 -0.60 0.71
CA LEU A 306 21.06 -1.94 0.73
C LEU A 306 20.51 -2.29 -0.67
N GLY A 307 20.90 -3.47 -1.18
CA GLY A 307 20.33 -4.05 -2.40
C GLY A 307 19.57 -5.32 -2.07
N LEU A 308 18.37 -5.50 -2.61
CA LEU A 308 17.55 -6.69 -2.41
C LEU A 308 17.01 -7.24 -3.73
N LEU A 309 16.96 -8.57 -3.84
CA LEU A 309 16.34 -9.28 -4.96
C LEU A 309 15.27 -10.25 -4.44
N LEU A 310 14.06 -10.14 -4.97
CA LEU A 310 12.98 -11.08 -4.67
C LEU A 310 13.15 -12.32 -5.54
N HIS A 311 13.38 -13.47 -4.90
CA HIS A 311 13.39 -14.76 -5.56
C HIS A 311 12.01 -15.43 -5.44
N HIS A 312 11.36 -15.58 -6.60
CA HIS A 312 10.04 -16.22 -6.71
C HIS A 312 10.17 -17.74 -6.58
N THR A 313 10.09 -18.24 -5.36
CA THR A 313 10.28 -19.65 -4.98
C THR A 313 8.97 -20.37 -4.61
N ASP A 314 7.84 -19.66 -4.61
CA ASP A 314 6.57 -20.15 -4.05
C ASP A 314 5.52 -20.51 -5.11
N ALA A 315 5.66 -21.70 -5.69
CA ALA A 315 4.70 -22.23 -6.64
C ALA A 315 3.30 -22.54 -6.06
N LEU A 316 3.08 -22.42 -4.74
CA LEU A 316 1.78 -22.71 -4.11
C LEU A 316 0.97 -21.43 -3.90
N ARG A 317 1.59 -20.35 -3.43
CA ARG A 317 0.94 -19.07 -3.13
C ARG A 317 1.06 -18.06 -4.28
N GLU A 318 2.08 -18.21 -5.12
CA GLU A 318 2.40 -17.36 -6.27
C GLU A 318 2.81 -18.28 -7.44
N TRP A 319 4.01 -18.07 -7.99
CA TRP A 319 4.70 -18.87 -8.97
C TRP A 319 6.12 -19.14 -8.49
N SER A 320 6.78 -20.12 -9.13
CA SER A 320 8.21 -20.35 -8.94
C SER A 320 8.92 -20.26 -10.28
N TYR A 321 9.85 -19.30 -10.40
CA TYR A 321 10.57 -19.01 -11.64
C TYR A 321 11.83 -18.18 -11.37
N ASP A 322 12.82 -18.36 -12.25
CA ASP A 322 14.09 -17.63 -12.24
C ASP A 322 14.77 -17.67 -13.62
N ARG A 323 15.79 -18.51 -13.81
CA ARG A 323 16.76 -18.52 -14.92
C ARG A 323 16.16 -18.83 -16.27
N LYS A 324 15.13 -19.67 -16.29
CA LYS A 324 14.46 -20.13 -17.53
C LYS A 324 13.18 -19.35 -17.83
N SER A 325 12.87 -18.37 -17.01
CA SER A 325 11.69 -17.55 -17.18
C SER A 325 11.83 -16.66 -18.40
N LEU A 326 10.76 -16.48 -19.19
CA LEU A 326 10.71 -15.51 -20.29
C LEU A 326 10.33 -14.09 -19.82
N VAL A 327 9.75 -13.98 -18.63
CA VAL A 327 9.20 -12.75 -18.02
C VAL A 327 9.79 -12.67 -16.62
N GLY A 328 10.49 -11.59 -16.25
CA GLY A 328 11.21 -11.54 -14.98
C GLY A 328 12.28 -12.62 -14.85
N THR A 329 13.16 -12.75 -15.86
CA THR A 329 14.31 -13.66 -15.78
C THR A 329 15.26 -13.19 -14.69
N LEU A 330 15.60 -14.08 -13.77
CA LEU A 330 16.62 -13.86 -12.75
C LEU A 330 17.68 -14.95 -12.87
N ASP A 331 18.87 -14.61 -13.37
CA ASP A 331 19.94 -15.56 -13.64
C ASP A 331 21.28 -15.04 -13.10
N HIS A 332 21.79 -13.97 -13.71
CA HIS A 332 23.04 -13.34 -13.26
C HIS A 332 22.91 -12.73 -11.87
N GLY A 333 21.75 -12.13 -11.55
CA GLY A 333 21.49 -11.58 -10.23
C GLY A 333 21.56 -12.63 -9.12
N LEU A 334 21.18 -13.88 -9.39
CA LEU A 334 21.29 -14.97 -8.41
C LEU A 334 22.74 -15.40 -8.17
N ASP A 335 23.56 -15.42 -9.22
CA ASP A 335 24.97 -15.82 -9.12
C ASP A 335 25.81 -14.76 -8.38
N ASP A 336 25.53 -13.48 -8.64
CA ASP A 336 26.35 -12.38 -8.14
C ASP A 336 25.87 -11.82 -6.80
N ALA A 337 24.67 -12.16 -6.32
CA ALA A 337 24.08 -11.56 -5.12
C ALA A 337 25.00 -11.61 -3.89
N ASP A 338 25.61 -12.77 -3.60
CA ASP A 338 26.49 -12.94 -2.44
C ASP A 338 27.77 -12.10 -2.58
N GLU A 339 28.39 -12.08 -3.77
CA GLU A 339 29.59 -11.27 -4.04
C GLU A 339 29.28 -9.76 -3.94
N LYS A 340 28.10 -9.35 -4.40
CA LYS A 340 27.64 -7.95 -4.40
C LYS A 340 27.04 -7.50 -3.07
N GLY A 341 26.87 -8.41 -2.11
CA GLY A 341 26.21 -8.14 -0.83
C GLY A 341 24.71 -7.82 -0.98
N TRP A 342 24.07 -8.31 -2.04
CA TRP A 342 22.62 -8.19 -2.22
C TRP A 342 21.90 -9.26 -1.40
N VAL A 343 20.84 -8.85 -0.72
CA VAL A 343 19.97 -9.73 0.05
C VAL A 343 19.03 -10.45 -0.91
N LEU A 344 19.17 -11.77 -1.04
CA LEU A 344 18.17 -12.61 -1.69
C LEU A 344 17.01 -12.85 -0.73
N VAL A 345 15.81 -12.41 -1.11
CA VAL A 345 14.56 -12.63 -0.38
C VAL A 345 13.86 -13.85 -0.99
N ASP A 346 13.76 -14.95 -0.25
CA ASP A 346 13.07 -16.17 -0.68
C ASP A 346 11.57 -16.03 -0.36
N MET A 347 10.73 -15.78 -1.37
CA MET A 347 9.28 -15.54 -1.17
C MET A 347 8.62 -16.64 -0.31
N LYS A 348 8.99 -17.90 -0.52
CA LYS A 348 8.41 -19.04 0.18
C LYS A 348 8.78 -19.07 1.65
N GLN A 349 10.03 -18.75 1.99
CA GLN A 349 10.55 -18.82 3.35
C GLN A 349 10.36 -17.53 4.14
N ASP A 350 10.61 -16.40 3.49
CA ASP A 350 10.70 -15.10 4.16
C ASP A 350 9.35 -14.41 4.29
N TRP A 351 8.33 -14.82 3.52
CA TRP A 351 6.99 -14.24 3.61
C TRP A 351 5.98 -15.23 4.17
N ASN A 352 5.20 -14.83 5.18
CA ASN A 352 4.06 -15.62 5.69
C ASN A 352 2.75 -15.36 4.93
N SER A 353 2.65 -14.23 4.23
CA SER A 353 1.59 -13.89 3.28
C SER A 353 2.18 -13.34 1.99
N VAL A 354 1.52 -13.58 0.85
CA VAL A 354 1.96 -13.04 -0.46
C VAL A 354 1.14 -11.82 -0.83
N TYR A 355 -0.17 -11.98 -0.92
CA TYR A 355 -1.10 -10.90 -1.25
C TYR A 355 -1.82 -10.43 0.01
N PRO A 356 -2.30 -9.18 0.05
CA PRO A 356 -3.15 -8.72 1.14
C PRO A 356 -4.28 -9.71 1.36
N GLU A 357 -4.40 -10.23 2.59
CA GLU A 357 -5.65 -10.82 3.02
C GLU A 357 -6.63 -9.68 3.00
N LYS A 358 -7.48 -9.61 1.97
CA LYS A 358 -8.39 -8.52 1.69
C LYS A 358 -8.77 -7.76 2.98
N PRO A 359 -8.14 -6.61 3.28
CA PRO A 359 -8.82 -5.63 4.08
C PRO A 359 -9.94 -5.19 3.15
N ALA A 360 -11.14 -5.68 3.44
CA ALA A 360 -12.13 -4.74 3.89
C ALA A 360 -11.83 -3.28 3.50
N ASP A 361 -12.43 -2.81 2.39
CA ASP A 361 -12.76 -1.40 2.06
C ASP A 361 -12.51 -0.42 3.24
N PRO A 362 -11.98 0.80 3.10
CA PRO A 362 -11.83 1.74 4.23
C PRO A 362 -13.09 1.88 5.13
N THR A 363 -14.28 1.67 4.57
CA THR A 363 -15.57 1.57 5.28
C THR A 363 -15.62 0.40 6.28
N GLN A 364 -14.87 -0.64 6.02
CA GLN A 364 -14.87 -1.95 6.66
C GLN A 364 -13.78 -2.03 7.73
N ALA A 365 -12.71 -1.21 7.63
CA ALA A 365 -11.89 -0.87 8.80
C ALA A 365 -12.71 -0.15 9.89
N GLN A 366 -13.54 0.83 9.50
CA GLN A 366 -14.45 1.52 10.43
C GLN A 366 -15.45 0.56 11.09
N LEU A 367 -15.86 -0.52 10.39
CA LEU A 367 -16.74 -1.54 10.95
C LEU A 367 -16.11 -2.23 12.18
N PHE A 368 -14.78 -2.37 12.20
CA PHE A 368 -14.04 -3.06 13.26
C PHE A 368 -13.59 -2.14 14.41
N ASP A 369 -13.50 -0.83 14.17
CA ASP A 369 -13.01 0.15 15.15
C ASP A 369 -14.04 0.55 16.22
N HIS A 370 -15.31 0.17 16.02
CA HIS A 370 -16.41 0.56 16.89
C HIS A 370 -17.13 -0.64 17.48
N SER A 371 -17.73 -0.41 18.65
CA SER A 371 -18.86 -1.21 19.11
C SER A 371 -20.14 -0.53 18.64
N TRP A 372 -21.08 -1.27 18.06
CA TRP A 372 -22.24 -0.68 17.41
C TRP A 372 -23.49 -0.86 18.27
N ARG A 373 -24.02 0.24 18.82
CA ARG A 373 -25.27 0.22 19.60
C ARG A 373 -26.48 0.26 18.67
N ILE A 374 -27.32 -0.75 18.74
CA ILE A 374 -28.53 -0.85 17.92
C ILE A 374 -29.58 0.14 18.42
N GLU A 375 -30.10 0.96 17.50
CA GLU A 375 -31.11 1.99 17.76
C GLU A 375 -32.46 1.68 17.10
N TYR A 376 -32.46 0.76 16.13
CA TYR A 376 -33.63 0.41 15.32
C TYR A 376 -33.52 -1.03 14.83
N ILE A 377 -34.63 -1.78 14.91
CA ILE A 377 -34.74 -3.15 14.40
C ILE A 377 -36.13 -3.33 13.76
N GLU A 378 -36.18 -3.64 12.47
CA GLU A 378 -37.37 -4.03 11.71
C GLU A 378 -38.60 -3.12 11.92
N GLY A 379 -38.46 -1.81 11.68
CA GLY A 379 -39.59 -0.87 11.75
C GLY A 379 -39.88 -0.34 13.15
N ARG A 380 -39.13 -0.75 14.19
CA ARG A 380 -39.39 -0.38 15.59
C ARG A 380 -38.11 0.08 16.29
N GLY A 381 -38.27 1.07 17.17
CA GLY A 381 -37.21 1.46 18.12
C GLY A 381 -36.88 0.33 19.11
N VAL A 382 -35.72 0.43 19.73
CA VAL A 382 -35.25 -0.47 20.79
C VAL A 382 -35.70 0.00 22.17
N VAL A 383 -35.69 -0.89 23.16
CA VAL A 383 -35.98 -0.58 24.56
C VAL A 383 -34.80 0.19 25.19
N ASP A 384 -35.06 1.42 25.65
CA ASP A 384 -34.05 2.39 26.13
C ASP A 384 -33.12 1.87 27.25
N ASN A 385 -33.58 0.93 28.09
CA ASN A 385 -32.84 0.46 29.27
C ASN A 385 -32.04 -0.84 29.06
N SER A 386 -32.04 -1.42 27.86
CA SER A 386 -31.17 -2.55 27.50
C SER A 386 -30.92 -2.60 25.99
N PRO A 387 -30.16 -1.65 25.42
CA PRO A 387 -29.89 -1.63 24.00
C PRO A 387 -29.04 -2.84 23.59
N ALA A 388 -29.38 -3.45 22.46
CA ALA A 388 -28.51 -4.43 21.84
C ALA A 388 -27.24 -3.76 21.32
N ALA A 389 -26.13 -4.50 21.31
CA ALA A 389 -24.86 -4.05 20.75
C ALA A 389 -24.23 -5.19 19.95
N ILE A 390 -23.51 -4.82 18.88
CA ILE A 390 -22.81 -5.76 18.00
C ILE A 390 -21.38 -5.26 17.76
N ASP A 391 -20.44 -6.19 17.86
CA ASP A 391 -19.01 -5.99 17.68
C ASP A 391 -18.53 -6.89 16.54
N PHE A 392 -17.81 -6.30 15.58
CA PHE A 392 -17.17 -7.01 14.49
C PHE A 392 -15.66 -7.03 14.73
N ALA A 393 -15.06 -8.21 14.66
CA ALA A 393 -13.62 -8.38 14.76
C ALA A 393 -13.00 -8.65 13.38
N PRO A 394 -11.75 -8.21 13.15
CA PRO A 394 -11.04 -8.45 11.88
C PRO A 394 -10.90 -9.93 11.51
N ASP A 395 -10.92 -10.83 12.50
CA ASP A 395 -10.82 -12.29 12.31
C ASP A 395 -12.16 -12.96 11.95
N ALA A 396 -13.09 -12.21 11.34
CA ALA A 396 -14.42 -12.63 10.92
C ALA A 396 -15.35 -13.12 12.07
N ARG A 397 -15.08 -12.69 13.31
CA ARG A 397 -15.94 -12.97 14.46
C ARG A 397 -16.90 -11.83 14.73
N VAL A 398 -18.15 -12.19 15.02
CA VAL A 398 -19.16 -11.26 15.53
C VAL A 398 -19.51 -11.64 16.96
N SER A 399 -19.66 -10.66 17.83
CA SER A 399 -20.15 -10.86 19.19
C SER A 399 -20.97 -9.68 19.67
N GLY A 400 -21.64 -9.81 20.80
CA GLY A 400 -22.33 -8.70 21.44
C GLY A 400 -23.44 -9.11 22.39
N ASN A 401 -24.35 -8.17 22.65
CA ASN A 401 -25.53 -8.35 23.48
C ASN A 401 -26.79 -8.21 22.62
N SER A 402 -27.67 -9.21 22.63
CA SER A 402 -28.98 -9.19 21.96
C SER A 402 -30.09 -8.56 22.82
N SER A 403 -29.74 -7.71 23.78
CA SER A 403 -30.57 -7.09 24.84
C SER A 403 -30.78 -7.96 26.09
N CYS A 404 -31.08 -9.24 25.92
CA CYS A 404 -31.23 -10.16 27.05
C CYS A 404 -30.01 -11.06 27.24
N ASN A 405 -29.47 -11.62 26.16
CA ASN A 405 -28.37 -12.57 26.19
C ASN A 405 -27.14 -12.03 25.45
N SER A 406 -25.97 -12.61 25.73
CA SER A 406 -24.80 -12.42 24.88
C SER A 406 -24.86 -13.40 23.70
N PHE A 407 -24.42 -12.97 22.53
CA PHE A 407 -24.30 -13.82 21.35
C PHE A 407 -22.87 -13.76 20.78
N SER A 408 -22.53 -14.79 20.02
CA SER A 408 -21.28 -14.88 19.27
C SER A 408 -21.48 -15.73 18.02
N GLY A 409 -20.71 -15.46 16.99
CA GLY A 409 -20.68 -16.28 15.79
C GLY A 409 -19.64 -15.79 14.80
N GLN A 410 -19.85 -16.13 13.54
CA GLN A 410 -19.02 -15.68 12.43
C GLN A 410 -19.84 -14.82 11.49
N PHE A 411 -19.17 -13.88 10.82
CA PHE A 411 -19.72 -13.16 9.69
C PHE A 411 -18.82 -13.33 8.47
N SER A 412 -19.30 -12.98 7.29
CA SER A 412 -18.48 -12.93 6.09
C SER A 412 -18.78 -11.66 5.31
N ILE A 413 -17.73 -11.06 4.72
CA ILE A 413 -17.86 -9.95 3.79
C ILE A 413 -17.28 -10.36 2.45
N ALA A 414 -18.13 -10.50 1.44
CA ALA A 414 -17.74 -10.93 0.10
C ALA A 414 -18.41 -10.01 -0.93
N GLY A 415 -17.64 -9.51 -1.91
CA GLY A 415 -18.17 -8.64 -2.95
C GLY A 415 -18.76 -7.28 -2.49
N GLY A 416 -18.62 -6.92 -1.20
CA GLY A 416 -19.26 -5.74 -0.60
C GLY A 416 -20.48 -6.08 0.27
N ASP A 417 -20.99 -7.31 0.15
CA ASP A 417 -22.13 -7.83 0.91
C ASP A 417 -21.68 -8.40 2.26
N LEU A 418 -22.53 -8.27 3.29
CA LEU A 418 -22.30 -8.77 4.65
C LEU A 418 -23.34 -9.83 4.98
N SER A 419 -22.90 -11.00 5.44
CA SER A 419 -23.78 -12.06 5.91
C SER A 419 -23.30 -12.67 7.23
N PHE A 420 -24.22 -13.23 8.00
CA PHE A 420 -23.93 -13.89 9.28
C PHE A 420 -24.04 -15.41 9.14
N GLY A 421 -23.04 -16.11 9.69
CA GLY A 421 -23.04 -17.56 9.81
C GLY A 421 -23.92 -18.03 10.98
N GLN A 422 -23.64 -19.23 11.48
CA GLN A 422 -24.34 -19.72 12.67
C GLN A 422 -24.00 -18.85 13.89
N LEU A 423 -25.05 -18.33 14.53
CA LEU A 423 -24.96 -17.57 15.77
C LEU A 423 -25.32 -18.47 16.96
N VAL A 424 -24.58 -18.31 18.05
CA VAL A 424 -24.82 -18.97 19.32
C VAL A 424 -25.18 -17.89 20.33
N SER A 425 -26.26 -18.08 21.10
CA SER A 425 -26.69 -17.17 22.17
C SER A 425 -26.70 -17.89 23.51
N THR A 426 -26.38 -17.18 24.58
CA THR A 426 -26.60 -17.67 25.95
C THR A 426 -28.09 -17.80 26.25
N ARG A 427 -28.45 -18.41 27.38
CA ARG A 427 -29.85 -18.53 27.81
C ARG A 427 -30.02 -18.05 29.24
N ARG A 428 -30.49 -16.81 29.41
CA ARG A 428 -31.03 -16.27 30.66
C ARG A 428 -32.46 -15.80 30.46
N ALA A 429 -33.25 -15.86 31.52
CA ALA A 429 -34.60 -15.34 31.52
C ALA A 429 -34.58 -13.82 31.76
N CYS A 430 -35.24 -13.08 30.87
CA CYS A 430 -35.51 -11.65 31.03
C CYS A 430 -37.02 -11.41 30.98
N ILE A 431 -37.44 -10.16 31.19
CA ILE A 431 -38.83 -9.75 30.97
C ILE A 431 -39.23 -9.96 29.50
N ASP A 432 -40.52 -10.22 29.26
CA ASP A 432 -41.04 -10.61 27.94
C ASP A 432 -40.66 -9.62 26.83
N SER A 433 -40.63 -8.31 27.12
CA SER A 433 -40.27 -7.29 26.13
C SER A 433 -38.81 -7.38 25.67
N LEU A 434 -37.88 -7.80 26.54
CA LEU A 434 -36.48 -8.00 26.17
C LEU A 434 -36.27 -9.31 25.41
N MET A 435 -37.03 -10.35 25.77
CA MET A 435 -37.03 -11.61 25.04
C MET A 435 -37.60 -11.44 23.62
N GLU A 436 -38.66 -10.64 23.45
CA GLU A 436 -39.21 -10.30 22.13
C GLU A 436 -38.19 -9.51 21.28
N GLN A 437 -37.53 -8.51 21.88
CA GLN A 437 -36.49 -7.74 21.19
C GLN A 437 -35.29 -8.60 20.80
N GLU A 438 -34.83 -9.51 21.66
CA GLU A 438 -33.76 -10.46 21.35
C GLU A 438 -34.11 -11.31 20.12
N ASN A 439 -35.31 -11.91 20.11
CA ASN A 439 -35.73 -12.74 18.99
C ASN A 439 -35.78 -11.92 17.69
N ARG A 440 -36.26 -10.68 17.76
CA ARG A 440 -36.28 -9.76 16.62
C ARG A 440 -34.87 -9.45 16.12
N PHE A 441 -33.94 -9.16 17.03
CA PHE A 441 -32.53 -8.89 16.71
C PHE A 441 -31.87 -10.09 16.00
N LEU A 442 -32.00 -11.30 16.56
CA LEU A 442 -31.36 -12.49 15.99
C LEU A 442 -31.97 -12.88 14.64
N ASN A 443 -33.28 -12.73 14.48
CA ASN A 443 -33.95 -12.95 13.18
C ASN A 443 -33.50 -11.92 12.15
N ALA A 444 -33.42 -10.64 12.55
CA ALA A 444 -32.98 -9.55 11.70
C ALA A 444 -31.55 -9.76 11.16
N LEU A 445 -30.62 -10.26 11.98
CA LEU A 445 -29.27 -10.61 11.53
C LEU A 445 -29.29 -11.66 10.39
N GLY A 446 -30.21 -12.62 10.44
CA GLY A 446 -30.38 -13.62 9.39
C GLY A 446 -30.88 -13.08 8.04
N LEU A 447 -31.37 -11.84 8.00
CA LEU A 447 -31.86 -11.18 6.79
C LEU A 447 -30.83 -10.23 6.17
N VAL A 448 -29.74 -9.92 6.89
CA VAL A 448 -28.73 -8.98 6.42
C VAL A 448 -27.98 -9.57 5.24
N GLN A 449 -27.92 -8.79 4.16
CA GLN A 449 -27.08 -9.07 3.00
C GLN A 449 -26.21 -7.87 2.63
N GLN A 450 -26.62 -6.65 2.98
CA GLN A 450 -25.91 -5.42 2.66
C GLN A 450 -25.65 -4.59 3.91
N TRP A 451 -24.64 -3.72 3.83
CA TRP A 451 -24.29 -2.82 4.92
C TRP A 451 -23.70 -1.51 4.40
N HIS A 452 -23.77 -0.46 5.21
CA HIS A 452 -23.21 0.85 4.89
C HIS A 452 -22.93 1.62 6.18
N ILE A 453 -21.82 2.36 6.24
CA ILE A 453 -21.55 3.35 7.29
C ILE A 453 -21.70 4.74 6.68
N SER A 454 -22.62 5.55 7.21
CA SER A 454 -22.83 6.91 6.71
C SER A 454 -21.71 7.86 7.17
N PRO A 455 -21.52 9.00 6.49
CA PRO A 455 -20.53 10.01 6.90
C PRO A 455 -20.72 10.53 8.33
N GLU A 456 -21.94 10.44 8.86
CA GLU A 456 -22.29 10.83 10.23
C GLU A 456 -22.01 9.72 11.28
N GLY A 457 -21.39 8.60 10.88
CA GLY A 457 -20.96 7.53 11.78
C GLY A 457 -22.06 6.53 12.16
N TRP A 458 -23.08 6.36 11.31
CA TRP A 458 -24.17 5.39 11.51
C TRP A 458 -23.95 4.14 10.69
N LEU A 459 -24.05 2.97 11.31
CA LEU A 459 -24.09 1.69 10.61
C LEU A 459 -25.54 1.36 10.22
N PHE A 460 -25.74 1.01 8.96
CA PHE A 460 -26.97 0.51 8.40
C PHE A 460 -26.76 -0.94 7.96
N LEU A 461 -27.65 -1.84 8.38
CA LEU A 461 -27.70 -3.23 7.94
C LEU A 461 -29.01 -3.44 7.17
N MET A 462 -28.90 -3.94 5.95
CA MET A 462 -29.97 -3.96 4.96
C MET A 462 -30.17 -5.35 4.36
N ASP A 463 -31.39 -5.59 3.88
CA ASP A 463 -31.68 -6.79 3.07
C ASP A 463 -31.20 -6.62 1.62
N GLU A 464 -31.41 -7.64 0.78
CA GLU A 464 -31.08 -7.64 -0.64
C GLU A 464 -31.74 -6.53 -1.46
N THR A 465 -32.85 -5.97 -0.99
CA THR A 465 -33.60 -4.91 -1.66
C THR A 465 -33.14 -3.50 -1.28
N GLY A 466 -32.20 -3.40 -0.33
CA GLY A 466 -31.74 -2.14 0.26
C GLY A 466 -32.65 -1.61 1.36
N TYR A 467 -33.59 -2.42 1.88
CA TYR A 467 -34.43 -2.02 3.00
C TYR A 467 -33.63 -2.10 4.31
N VAL A 468 -33.66 -1.03 5.11
CA VAL A 468 -32.94 -0.96 6.40
C VAL A 468 -33.62 -1.86 7.41
N ILE A 469 -32.96 -2.98 7.73
CA ILE A 469 -33.38 -3.91 8.78
C ILE A 469 -32.93 -3.39 10.14
N MET A 470 -31.68 -2.93 10.26
CA MET A 470 -31.13 -2.39 11.50
C MET A 470 -30.32 -1.12 11.26
N ARG A 471 -30.34 -0.24 12.26
CA ARG A 471 -29.48 0.95 12.31
C ARG A 471 -28.80 1.01 13.67
N ALA A 472 -27.51 1.30 13.66
CA ALA A 472 -26.68 1.35 14.86
C ALA A 472 -25.80 2.61 14.90
N SER A 473 -25.55 3.12 16.10
CA SER A 473 -24.62 4.22 16.35
C SER A 473 -23.29 3.68 16.87
N ALA A 474 -22.18 4.33 16.49
CA ALA A 474 -20.87 3.98 17.00
C ALA A 474 -20.73 4.32 18.49
N LEU A 475 -20.23 3.38 19.27
CA LEU A 475 -19.68 3.58 20.61
C LEU A 475 -18.15 3.57 20.49
N SER A 476 -17.50 4.54 21.12
CA SER A 476 -16.05 4.50 21.29
C SER A 476 -15.68 3.26 22.11
N LYS A 477 -14.78 2.41 21.59
CA LYS A 477 -14.14 1.38 22.40
C LYS A 477 -13.30 2.09 23.46
N GLU A 478 -13.76 2.13 24.71
CA GLU A 478 -12.87 2.51 25.81
C GLU A 478 -11.73 1.49 25.85
N ALA A 479 -10.49 1.97 25.82
CA ALA A 479 -9.32 1.12 25.95
C ALA A 479 -9.44 0.37 27.30
N SER A 480 -9.65 -0.95 27.23
CA SER A 480 -9.63 -1.80 28.41
C SER A 480 -8.19 -1.86 28.93
N GLU A 481 -7.93 -1.20 30.06
CA GLU A 481 -6.71 -1.33 30.88
C GLU A 481 -6.53 -2.73 31.47
#